data_AF-A0A0C3K638-F1
#
_entry.id   AF-A0A0C3K638-F1
#
_cell.length_a   1.000
_cell.length_b   1.000
_cell.length_c   1.000
_cell.angle_alpha   90.00
_cell.angle_beta   90.00
_cell.angle_gamma   90.00
#
_symmetry.space_group_name_H-M   'P 1'
#
loop_
_entity.id
_entity.type
_entity.pdbx_description
1 polymer ?
#
loop_
_entity_poly.entity_id
_entity_poly.type
_entity_poly.pdbx_seq_one_letter_code
_entity_poly.pdbx_strand_id
1 'polypeptide(L)'
;MSTLPRAQTTPTPPSILPSWRARTDARVRLLCSLNRAGNALCAWHDSRRERRTYPPRMAPPGYLNCGCTFEEALFEESLSRHGVGSYHPGESVRMDPALRNPLFRLLQTRYGYQDGDFERDPKTGEWVEGEGNALWERKLAQGAMNVRKNRTEERR
;
A
#
# COMPACT_ATOMS: atom_id res chain seq x y z
N MET A 1 -0.95 -5.11 34.79
CA MET A 1 -1.44 -4.85 33.42
C MET A 1 -0.81 -3.54 32.96
N SER A 2 0.18 -3.56 32.06
CA SER A 2 0.79 -2.32 31.56
C SER A 2 -0.21 -1.57 30.68
N THR A 3 -0.67 -0.43 31.15
CA THR A 3 -1.45 0.52 30.36
C THR A 3 -0.52 1.11 29.30
N LEU A 4 -0.66 0.62 28.06
CA LEU A 4 0.04 1.22 26.92
C LEU A 4 -0.37 2.69 26.80
N PRO A 5 0.59 3.63 26.62
CA PRO A 5 0.29 5.04 26.48
C PRO A 5 -0.71 5.28 25.35
N ARG A 6 -1.49 6.36 25.48
CA ARG A 6 -2.46 6.78 24.46
C ARG A 6 -1.70 7.07 23.17
N ALA A 7 -2.17 6.49 22.07
CA ALA A 7 -1.62 6.72 20.75
C ALA A 7 -1.66 8.22 20.44
N GLN A 8 -0.51 8.80 20.08
CA GLN A 8 -0.46 10.14 19.50
C GLN A 8 -0.91 10.02 18.04
N THR A 9 -2.00 10.69 17.70
CA THR A 9 -2.49 10.77 16.32
C THR A 9 -1.82 11.93 15.61
N THR A 10 -1.23 11.67 14.45
CA THR A 10 -0.69 12.71 13.57
C THR A 10 -1.80 13.73 13.25
N PRO A 11 -1.58 15.05 13.42
CA PRO A 11 -2.58 16.07 13.10
C PRO A 11 -3.03 15.95 11.65
N THR A 12 -4.30 16.15 11.31
CA THR A 12 -4.80 16.10 9.92
C THR A 12 -5.32 17.47 9.50
N PRO A 13 -4.45 18.37 9.01
CA PRO A 13 -4.88 19.71 8.61
C PRO A 13 -5.80 19.63 7.39
N PRO A 14 -6.83 20.50 7.25
CA PRO A 14 -7.78 20.41 6.13
C PRO A 14 -7.13 20.49 4.74
N SER A 15 -5.99 21.18 4.62
CA SER A 15 -5.15 21.28 3.42
C SER A 15 -4.74 19.91 2.87
N ILE A 16 -4.55 18.92 3.73
CA ILE A 16 -4.02 17.62 3.35
C ILE A 16 -5.08 16.72 2.71
N LEU A 17 -6.36 16.89 3.06
CA LEU A 17 -7.42 15.94 2.72
C LEU A 17 -7.61 15.73 1.20
N PRO A 18 -7.63 16.78 0.35
CA PRO A 18 -7.74 16.61 -1.09
C PRO A 18 -6.52 15.88 -1.67
N SER A 19 -5.31 16.28 -1.23
CA SER A 19 -4.05 15.64 -1.64
C SER A 19 -4.01 14.17 -1.20
N TRP A 20 -4.50 13.87 -0.01
CA TRP A 20 -4.59 12.50 0.51
C TRP A 20 -5.48 11.62 -0.37
N ARG A 21 -6.70 12.07 -0.66
CA ARG A 21 -7.62 11.32 -1.54
C ARG A 21 -7.00 11.11 -2.93
N ALA A 22 -6.42 12.15 -3.52
CA ALA A 22 -5.77 12.06 -4.82
C ALA A 22 -4.59 11.05 -4.82
N ARG A 23 -3.78 11.06 -3.75
CA ARG A 23 -2.69 10.11 -3.54
C ARG A 23 -3.22 8.66 -3.47
N THR A 24 -4.20 8.41 -2.62
CA THR A 24 -4.79 7.07 -2.43
C THR A 24 -5.40 6.57 -3.74
N ASP A 25 -6.18 7.40 -4.43
CA ASP A 25 -6.79 7.05 -5.71
C ASP A 25 -5.74 6.72 -6.78
N ALA A 26 -4.67 7.51 -6.85
CA ALA A 26 -3.58 7.26 -7.78
C ALA A 26 -2.89 5.91 -7.48
N ARG A 27 -2.67 5.60 -6.21
CA ARG A 27 -2.09 4.32 -5.78
C ARG A 27 -3.01 3.14 -6.07
N VAL A 28 -4.31 3.24 -5.81
CA VAL A 28 -5.29 2.20 -6.17
C VAL A 28 -5.24 1.92 -7.68
N ARG A 29 -5.28 2.97 -8.51
CA ARG A 29 -5.21 2.81 -9.97
C ARG A 29 -3.89 2.22 -10.44
N LEU A 30 -2.79 2.50 -9.75
CA LEU A 30 -1.47 2.01 -10.12
C LEU A 30 -1.22 0.56 -9.68
N LEU A 31 -1.64 0.21 -8.47
CA LEU A 31 -1.28 -1.04 -7.79
C LEU A 31 -2.39 -2.09 -7.85
N CYS A 32 -3.65 -1.68 -7.88
CA CYS A 32 -4.81 -2.56 -7.79
C CYS A 32 -5.54 -2.78 -9.12
N SER A 33 -5.06 -2.17 -10.23
CA SER A 33 -5.68 -2.33 -11.54
C SER A 33 -5.49 -3.72 -12.14
N LEU A 34 -6.48 -4.15 -12.92
CA LEU A 34 -6.44 -5.40 -13.68
C LEU A 34 -5.36 -5.34 -14.76
N ASN A 35 -4.63 -6.45 -14.92
CA ASN A 35 -3.77 -6.66 -16.09
C ASN A 35 -4.60 -7.07 -17.33
N ARG A 36 -3.91 -7.29 -18.46
CA ARG A 36 -4.55 -7.72 -19.72
C ARG A 36 -5.37 -9.01 -19.60
N ALA A 37 -4.95 -9.93 -18.71
CA ALA A 37 -5.66 -11.17 -18.44
C ALA A 37 -6.88 -10.98 -17.50
N GLY A 38 -7.20 -9.75 -17.10
CA GLY A 38 -8.32 -9.44 -16.20
C GLY A 38 -8.01 -9.75 -14.74
N ASN A 39 -6.75 -9.73 -14.33
CA ASN A 39 -6.33 -10.08 -12.99
C ASN A 39 -5.60 -8.94 -12.27
N ALA A 40 -5.91 -8.72 -11.00
CA ALA A 40 -5.14 -7.93 -10.06
C ALA A 40 -4.83 -8.79 -8.82
N LEU A 41 -3.58 -8.85 -8.42
CA LEU A 41 -3.12 -9.59 -7.24
C LEU A 41 -2.31 -8.63 -6.38
N CYS A 42 -2.38 -8.81 -5.06
CA CYS A 42 -1.46 -8.09 -4.18
C CYS A 42 -0.05 -8.57 -4.47
N ALA A 43 0.89 -7.76 -4.05
CA ALA A 43 2.29 -7.97 -4.31
C ALA A 43 2.70 -9.37 -3.78
N TRP A 44 2.37 -9.73 -2.53
CA TRP A 44 2.70 -11.06 -1.99
C TRP A 44 2.22 -12.24 -2.84
N HIS A 45 0.93 -12.26 -3.16
CA HIS A 45 0.31 -13.37 -3.91
C HIS A 45 0.87 -13.47 -5.33
N ASP A 46 1.18 -12.34 -5.98
CA ASP A 46 1.79 -12.31 -7.30
C ASP A 46 3.20 -12.92 -7.28
N SER A 47 4.03 -12.58 -6.28
CA SER A 47 5.40 -13.10 -6.17
C SER A 47 5.45 -14.61 -5.92
N ARG A 48 4.50 -15.14 -5.14
CA ARG A 48 4.42 -16.56 -4.82
C ARG A 48 3.59 -17.37 -5.82
N ARG A 49 3.03 -16.70 -6.84
CA ARG A 49 2.11 -17.29 -7.84
C ARG A 49 0.95 -18.02 -7.18
N GLU A 50 0.42 -17.45 -6.10
CA GLU A 50 -0.59 -18.13 -5.33
C GLU A 50 -1.93 -18.24 -6.04
N ARG A 51 -2.74 -19.21 -5.62
CA ARG A 51 -4.08 -19.39 -6.18
C ARG A 51 -4.95 -18.16 -5.93
N ARG A 52 -5.73 -17.81 -6.95
CA ARG A 52 -6.69 -16.70 -6.91
C ARG A 52 -7.93 -17.15 -6.13
N THR A 53 -8.46 -16.25 -5.31
CA THR A 53 -9.76 -16.42 -4.66
C THR A 53 -10.90 -16.18 -5.64
N TYR A 54 -10.75 -15.17 -6.52
CA TYR A 54 -11.76 -14.82 -7.51
C TYR A 54 -11.23 -15.04 -8.94
N PRO A 55 -12.06 -15.57 -9.86
CA PRO A 55 -11.71 -15.65 -11.28
C PRO A 55 -11.38 -14.29 -11.89
N PRO A 56 -10.72 -14.25 -13.07
CA PRO A 56 -10.42 -12.98 -13.74
C PRO A 56 -11.66 -12.12 -13.97
N ARG A 57 -11.56 -10.81 -13.69
CA ARG A 57 -12.65 -9.81 -13.74
C ARG A 57 -13.83 -10.05 -12.79
N MET A 58 -13.74 -11.01 -11.88
CA MET A 58 -14.82 -11.40 -10.96
C MET A 58 -14.55 -11.03 -9.50
N ALA A 59 -13.51 -10.25 -9.20
CA ALA A 59 -13.29 -9.75 -7.83
C ALA A 59 -14.33 -8.67 -7.49
N PRO A 60 -14.89 -8.66 -6.26
CA PRO A 60 -15.83 -7.63 -5.85
C PRO A 60 -15.18 -6.24 -5.79
N PRO A 61 -15.97 -5.15 -5.85
CA PRO A 61 -15.43 -3.78 -5.72
C PRO A 61 -14.62 -3.60 -4.44
N GLY A 62 -13.43 -3.01 -4.55
CA GLY A 62 -12.51 -2.83 -3.42
C GLY A 62 -11.63 -4.04 -3.09
N TYR A 63 -11.72 -5.13 -3.87
CA TYR A 63 -10.93 -6.35 -3.68
C TYR A 63 -10.11 -6.71 -4.92
N LEU A 64 -8.99 -7.39 -4.67
CA LEU A 64 -8.14 -8.01 -5.68
C LEU A 64 -8.58 -9.46 -5.94
N ASN A 65 -8.16 -10.05 -7.07
CA ASN A 65 -8.46 -11.46 -7.38
C ASN A 65 -7.85 -12.45 -6.37
N CYS A 66 -6.85 -12.04 -5.58
CA CYS A 66 -6.28 -12.83 -4.48
C CYS A 66 -7.06 -12.73 -3.16
N GLY A 67 -8.19 -12.04 -3.12
CA GLY A 67 -8.99 -11.90 -1.90
C GLY A 67 -8.58 -10.75 -0.97
N CYS A 68 -7.40 -10.13 -1.18
CA CYS A 68 -7.01 -8.95 -0.41
C CYS A 68 -7.84 -7.72 -0.78
N THR A 69 -8.11 -6.86 0.20
CA THR A 69 -8.70 -5.54 -0.06
C THR A 69 -7.68 -4.60 -0.70
N PHE A 70 -8.15 -3.52 -1.32
CA PHE A 70 -7.26 -2.47 -1.81
C PHE A 70 -6.44 -1.85 -0.68
N GLU A 71 -7.05 -1.59 0.48
CA GLU A 71 -6.34 -1.04 1.64
C GLU A 71 -5.21 -1.96 2.13
N GLU A 72 -5.47 -3.27 2.19
CA GLU A 72 -4.45 -4.26 2.57
C GLU A 72 -3.27 -4.28 1.58
N ALA A 73 -3.56 -4.14 0.28
CA ALA A 73 -2.53 -4.10 -0.75
C ALA A 73 -1.74 -2.80 -0.75
N LEU A 74 -2.39 -1.66 -0.47
CA LEU A 74 -1.71 -0.38 -0.26
C LEU A 74 -0.83 -0.42 0.98
N PHE A 75 -1.32 -0.99 2.07
CA PHE A 75 -0.54 -1.17 3.30
C PHE A 75 0.68 -2.06 3.08
N GLU A 76 0.52 -3.18 2.37
CA GLU A 76 1.65 -4.03 1.96
C GLU A 76 2.71 -3.27 1.18
N GLU A 77 2.28 -2.42 0.23
CA GLU A 77 3.19 -1.62 -0.56
C GLU A 77 3.90 -0.58 0.30
N SER A 78 3.18 0.09 1.21
CA SER A 78 3.77 1.03 2.17
C SER A 78 4.80 0.35 3.06
N LEU A 79 4.52 -0.83 3.63
CA LEU A 79 5.53 -1.58 4.40
C LEU A 79 6.77 -1.87 3.56
N SER A 80 6.59 -2.33 2.32
CA SER A 80 7.70 -2.62 1.40
C SER A 80 8.55 -1.39 1.08
N ARG A 81 7.95 -0.20 0.93
CA ARG A 81 8.69 1.05 0.68
C ARG A 81 9.55 1.48 1.88
N HIS A 82 9.14 1.13 3.09
CA HIS A 82 9.83 1.44 4.34
C HIS A 82 10.71 0.28 4.84
N GLY A 83 11.05 -0.67 3.95
CA GLY A 83 11.94 -1.79 4.28
C GLY A 83 11.35 -2.83 5.24
N VAL A 84 10.04 -2.81 5.49
CA VAL A 84 9.37 -3.74 6.39
C VAL A 84 8.81 -4.94 5.61
N GLY A 85 9.03 -6.14 6.15
CA GLY A 85 8.52 -7.39 5.58
C GLY A 85 9.53 -8.15 4.73
N SER A 86 10.72 -7.58 4.47
CA SER A 86 11.82 -8.28 3.84
C SER A 86 12.51 -9.26 4.79
N TYR A 87 12.60 -10.54 4.41
CA TYR A 87 13.33 -11.57 5.16
C TYR A 87 14.79 -11.74 4.67
N HIS A 88 15.13 -11.26 3.46
CA HIS A 88 16.45 -11.40 2.85
C HIS A 88 16.93 -10.08 2.24
N PRO A 89 18.20 -9.69 2.41
CA PRO A 89 18.77 -8.51 1.77
C PRO A 89 18.57 -8.55 0.24
N GLY A 90 18.12 -7.43 -0.35
CA GLY A 90 17.89 -7.31 -1.79
C GLY A 90 16.53 -7.86 -2.28
N GLU A 91 15.79 -8.58 -1.44
CA GLU A 91 14.41 -8.91 -1.75
C GLU A 91 13.46 -7.85 -1.20
N SER A 92 12.50 -7.41 -2.01
CA SER A 92 11.43 -6.52 -1.57
C SER A 92 10.35 -7.25 -0.74
N VAL A 93 10.71 -8.29 0.07
CA VAL A 93 9.75 -9.34 0.46
C VAL A 93 8.51 -8.74 1.10
N ARG A 94 7.42 -9.17 0.50
CA ARG A 94 6.05 -8.81 0.80
C ARG A 94 5.68 -9.68 1.98
N MET A 95 5.20 -9.08 3.05
CA MET A 95 4.85 -9.73 4.32
C MET A 95 3.65 -10.69 4.12
N ASP A 96 3.68 -11.87 4.74
CA ASP A 96 2.57 -12.84 4.66
C ASP A 96 1.25 -12.19 5.10
N PRO A 97 0.15 -12.31 4.33
CA PRO A 97 -1.17 -11.81 4.73
C PRO A 97 -1.61 -12.22 6.14
N ALA A 98 -1.24 -13.43 6.60
CA ALA A 98 -1.55 -13.92 7.94
C ALA A 98 -0.85 -13.12 9.04
N LEU A 99 0.29 -12.48 8.75
CA LEU A 99 1.00 -11.58 9.67
C LEU A 99 0.64 -10.11 9.41
N ARG A 100 0.58 -9.72 8.13
CA ARG A 100 0.31 -8.35 7.68
C ARG A 100 -1.09 -7.88 8.09
N ASN A 101 -2.13 -8.70 7.89
CA ASN A 101 -3.51 -8.28 8.12
C ASN A 101 -3.82 -8.03 9.60
N PRO A 102 -3.37 -8.86 10.56
CA PRO A 102 -3.47 -8.52 11.98
C PRO A 102 -2.72 -7.23 12.33
N LEU A 103 -1.53 -7.01 11.79
CA LEU A 103 -0.78 -5.75 12.01
C LEU A 103 -1.54 -4.55 11.46
N PHE A 104 -2.07 -4.64 10.25
CA PHE A 104 -2.89 -3.60 9.63
C PHE A 104 -4.09 -3.24 10.50
N ARG A 105 -4.86 -4.24 10.93
CA ARG A 105 -6.03 -4.03 11.81
C ARG A 105 -5.64 -3.43 13.16
N LEU A 106 -4.50 -3.84 13.73
CA LEU A 106 -3.99 -3.26 14.97
C LEU A 106 -3.69 -1.77 14.78
N LEU A 107 -3.02 -1.39 13.68
CA LEU A 107 -2.68 -0.01 13.38
C LEU A 107 -3.93 0.84 13.09
N GLN A 108 -4.89 0.33 12.34
CA GLN A 108 -6.18 0.98 12.14
C GLN A 108 -6.92 1.19 13.47
N THR A 109 -7.02 0.13 14.29
CA THR A 109 -7.81 0.19 15.54
C THR A 109 -7.17 1.06 16.59
N ARG A 110 -5.85 0.95 16.77
CA ARG A 110 -5.14 1.61 17.87
C ARG A 110 -4.65 3.02 17.51
N TYR A 111 -4.32 3.25 16.24
CA TYR A 111 -3.67 4.49 15.77
C TYR A 111 -4.46 5.20 14.67
N GLY A 112 -5.57 4.64 14.18
CA GLY A 112 -6.36 5.26 13.11
C GLY A 112 -5.65 5.24 11.76
N TYR A 113 -4.72 4.31 11.54
CA TYR A 113 -3.88 4.26 10.34
C TYR A 113 -4.69 4.32 9.03
N GLN A 114 -4.21 5.14 8.11
CA GLN A 114 -4.68 5.27 6.72
C GLN A 114 -3.50 5.23 5.74
N ASP A 115 -3.76 4.84 4.48
CA ASP A 115 -2.72 4.82 3.44
C ASP A 115 -2.04 6.18 3.32
N GLY A 116 -0.71 6.25 3.49
CA GLY A 116 0.02 7.52 3.46
C GLY A 116 0.49 8.00 4.82
N ASP A 117 0.02 7.44 5.94
CA ASP A 117 0.45 7.90 7.26
C ASP A 117 1.96 7.75 7.53
N PHE A 118 2.62 6.77 6.89
CA PHE A 118 4.09 6.63 7.00
C PHE A 118 4.86 7.73 6.27
N GLU A 119 4.19 8.44 5.37
CA GLU A 119 4.77 9.51 4.56
C GLU A 119 4.38 10.91 5.05
N ARG A 120 3.82 11.01 6.26
CA ARG A 120 3.41 12.28 6.87
C ARG A 120 4.32 12.64 8.02
N ASP A 121 4.62 13.93 8.14
CA ASP A 121 5.35 14.45 9.28
C ASP A 121 4.48 14.32 10.54
N PRO A 122 4.93 13.61 11.59
CA PRO A 122 4.13 13.38 12.79
C PRO A 122 3.84 14.65 13.59
N LYS A 123 4.64 15.71 13.44
CA LYS A 123 4.48 16.99 14.15
C LYS A 123 3.51 17.92 13.43
N THR A 124 3.65 18.05 12.11
CA THR A 124 2.87 19.02 11.32
C THR A 124 1.63 18.41 10.68
N GLY A 125 1.65 17.11 10.39
CA GLY A 125 0.61 16.41 9.66
C GLY A 125 0.65 16.59 8.14
N GLU A 126 1.62 17.36 7.64
CA GLU A 126 1.85 17.58 6.23
C GLU A 126 2.59 16.39 5.60
N TRP A 127 2.61 16.31 4.26
CA TRP A 127 3.44 15.33 3.57
C TRP A 127 4.92 15.58 3.83
N VAL A 128 5.68 14.51 4.01
CA VAL A 128 7.14 14.57 3.82
C VAL A 128 7.43 15.04 2.39
N GLU A 129 8.51 15.80 2.22
CA GLU A 129 8.89 16.37 0.93
C GLU A 129 8.92 15.29 -0.17
N GLY A 130 8.16 15.53 -1.24
CA GLY A 130 8.08 14.62 -2.38
C GLY A 130 7.13 13.42 -2.23
N GLU A 131 6.46 13.22 -1.10
CA GLU A 131 5.60 12.03 -0.86
C GLU A 131 4.09 12.25 -1.06
N GLY A 132 3.66 13.47 -1.38
CA GLY A 132 2.28 13.83 -1.64
C GLY A 132 1.69 13.27 -2.95
N ASN A 133 0.48 13.70 -3.31
CA ASN A 133 -0.23 13.22 -4.51
C ASN A 133 0.56 13.38 -5.80
N ALA A 134 1.28 14.49 -5.97
CA ALA A 134 1.99 14.80 -7.21
C ALA A 134 2.98 13.69 -7.63
N LEU A 135 3.64 13.03 -6.67
CA LEU A 135 4.51 11.88 -6.95
C LEU A 135 3.73 10.73 -7.58
N TRP A 136 2.59 10.40 -6.99
CA TRP A 136 1.80 9.23 -7.37
C TRP A 136 1.00 9.46 -8.64
N GLU A 137 0.49 10.67 -8.85
CA GLU A 137 -0.15 11.07 -10.11
C GLU A 137 0.86 11.07 -11.26
N ARG A 138 2.10 11.53 -11.03
CA ARG A 138 3.18 11.43 -12.01
C ARG A 138 3.52 9.97 -12.33
N LYS A 139 3.66 9.11 -11.32
CA LYS A 139 3.90 7.66 -11.52
C LYS A 139 2.75 7.01 -12.30
N LEU A 140 1.51 7.40 -12.01
CA LEU A 140 0.33 6.91 -12.73
C LEU A 140 0.35 7.36 -14.19
N ALA A 141 0.65 8.64 -14.46
CA ALA A 141 0.77 9.19 -15.81
C ALA A 141 1.89 8.53 -16.63
N GLN A 142 3.00 8.16 -15.97
CA GLN A 142 4.12 7.43 -16.59
C GLN A 142 3.81 5.93 -16.86
N GLY A 143 2.65 5.44 -16.44
CA GLY A 143 2.16 4.09 -16.67
C GLY A 143 2.67 3.03 -15.68
N ALA A 144 1.78 2.12 -15.27
CA ALA A 144 2.03 1.06 -14.29
C ALA A 144 3.14 0.07 -14.67
N MET A 145 3.51 0.00 -15.96
CA MET A 145 4.55 -0.90 -16.46
C MET A 145 5.95 -0.52 -15.92
N ASN A 146 6.21 0.77 -15.65
CA ASN A 146 7.51 1.21 -15.13
C ASN A 146 7.67 0.93 -13.62
N VAL A 147 6.59 0.88 -12.85
CA VAL A 147 6.65 0.54 -11.41
C VAL A 147 7.04 -0.92 -11.20
N ARG A 148 6.51 -1.83 -12.04
CA ARG A 148 6.92 -3.24 -12.03
C ARG A 148 8.31 -3.46 -12.63
N LYS A 149 8.72 -2.63 -13.61
CA LYS A 149 10.03 -2.70 -14.25
C LYS A 149 11.17 -2.20 -13.35
N ASN A 150 10.99 -1.09 -12.64
CA ASN A 150 11.96 -0.65 -11.61
C ASN A 150 12.13 -1.69 -10.50
N ARG A 151 11.04 -2.42 -10.15
CA ARG A 151 11.09 -3.56 -9.22
C ARG A 151 11.92 -4.74 -9.73
N THR A 152 12.18 -4.81 -11.04
CA THR A 152 12.99 -5.84 -11.70
C THR A 152 14.41 -5.34 -12.02
N GLU A 153 14.62 -4.03 -12.13
CA GLU A 153 15.94 -3.41 -12.34
C GLU A 153 16.74 -3.25 -11.04
N GLU A 154 16.08 -3.03 -9.90
CA GLU A 154 16.68 -3.12 -8.56
C GLU A 154 17.13 -4.56 -8.20
N ARG A 155 16.90 -5.50 -9.13
CA ARG A 155 17.21 -6.92 -9.08
C ARG A 155 18.50 -7.29 -9.84
N ARG A 156 19.24 -6.30 -10.35
CA ARG A 156 20.51 -6.48 -11.07
C ARG A 156 21.70 -5.90 -10.32
#